data_AF-A0A7Y6ICZ1-F1
#
_entry.id   AF-A0A7Y6ICZ1-F1
#
_cell.length_a   1.000
_cell.length_b   1.000
_cell.length_c   1.000
_cell.angle_alpha   90.00
_cell.angle_beta   90.00
_cell.angle_gamma   90.00
#
_symmetry.space_group_name_H-M   'P 1'
#
loop_
_entity.id
_entity.type
_entity.pdbx_description
1 polymer ?
#
loop_
_entity_poly.entity_id
_entity_poly.type
_entity_poly.pdbx_seq_one_letter_code
_entity_poly.pdbx_strand_id
1 'polypeptide(L)'
;MWSQETARNIEAPRHTTWCQTFRLRHRTAGAEPVPTLSEHDIKTSPPQGVESRRRVPLGRALVRSCFSAAVALACLAAASSTNVVSGDELRTSGSEEVVSAVDARPNDGSGYWPDFSNTGYANTPANAGGLGLGAYPGKLTDYTSGMSADKPLRLEFPDNSVISYKRFLAQKVMIYGDNLTFVGCLFEGTDPNDNLVQIYSDNNITFRYSTFKPSSYTMPPGNDGTVSSSRTKPGTPFEKSWQLATTMKEAVAVMDHNDIWGNAGLEMVTGFPGRPSTWTNNYIHDMADTSHDEYHHDGIGPQSEGNGGPMIVRHNTLASLGNTNALALQGQGVYDHISVTDNYVSGWGYALHIGDIDNATNITVTDNVFSAELEQLYGFLYGGIWGGTARGSTWRRNLIQARTGDDNKGYTTADHGKYLWPEGDTHTTDYTG
;
A
#
# COMPACT_ATOMS: atom_id res chain seq x y z
N MET A 1 10.53 38.50 40.53
CA MET A 1 11.18 39.60 39.78
C MET A 1 12.32 38.96 39.00
N TRP A 2 12.14 38.70 37.69
CA TRP A 2 13.13 38.46 36.60
C TRP A 2 14.29 37.45 36.84
N SER A 3 14.78 36.62 35.91
CA SER A 3 14.46 36.21 34.53
C SER A 3 15.59 35.26 34.05
N GLN A 4 15.32 34.51 32.95
CA GLN A 4 16.24 33.82 32.01
C GLN A 4 16.74 32.42 32.41
N GLU A 5 16.22 31.32 31.85
CA GLU A 5 16.26 30.83 30.45
C GLU A 5 17.66 30.51 29.93
N THR A 6 17.92 29.23 29.73
CA THR A 6 18.94 28.75 28.79
C THR A 6 18.31 27.60 28.00
N ALA A 7 17.86 27.94 26.78
CA ALA A 7 17.38 27.00 25.79
C ALA A 7 18.52 26.06 25.37
N ARG A 8 18.24 24.76 25.32
CA ARG A 8 19.10 23.78 24.63
C ARG A 8 18.65 23.72 23.18
N ASN A 9 19.54 24.12 22.28
CA ASN A 9 19.40 23.86 20.85
C ASN A 9 19.46 22.35 20.61
N ILE A 10 18.38 21.78 20.06
CA ILE A 10 18.40 20.48 19.41
C ILE A 10 18.71 20.76 17.94
N GLU A 11 19.94 20.43 17.52
CA GLU A 11 20.32 20.46 16.11
C GLU A 11 19.64 19.29 15.38
N ALA A 12 18.88 19.61 14.33
CA ALA A 12 18.35 18.63 13.40
C ALA A 12 19.50 17.89 12.66
N PRO A 13 19.37 16.58 12.36
CA PRO A 13 20.40 15.86 11.62
C PRO A 13 20.50 16.38 10.18
N ARG A 14 21.75 16.57 9.72
CA ARG A 14 22.07 16.99 8.36
C ARG A 14 21.74 15.86 7.38
N HIS A 15 21.04 16.21 6.30
CA HIS A 15 20.74 15.35 5.15
C HIS A 15 22.00 14.70 4.56
N THR A 16 22.00 13.36 4.49
CA THR A 16 22.84 12.60 3.56
C THR A 16 21.93 11.93 2.54
N THR A 17 21.93 12.45 1.30
CA THR A 17 21.23 11.89 0.15
C THR A 17 21.93 10.60 -0.28
N TRP A 18 21.28 9.45 -0.09
CA TRP A 18 21.74 8.17 -0.64
C TRP A 18 21.05 7.92 -1.99
N CYS A 19 21.74 8.22 -3.09
CA CYS A 19 21.38 7.70 -4.42
C CYS A 19 22.09 6.37 -4.62
N GLN A 20 21.36 5.25 -4.63
CA GLN A 20 21.87 3.98 -5.14
C GLN A 20 21.24 3.68 -6.51
N THR A 21 22.08 3.70 -7.55
CA THR A 21 21.73 3.25 -8.89
C THR A 21 21.86 1.72 -8.97
N PHE A 22 20.76 0.99 -9.14
CA PHE A 22 20.81 -0.46 -9.35
C PHE A 22 21.25 -0.80 -10.78
N ARG A 23 22.41 -1.45 -10.92
CA ARG A 23 22.81 -2.19 -12.13
C ARG A 23 22.50 -3.67 -11.94
N LEU A 24 21.55 -4.19 -12.70
CA LEU A 24 21.38 -5.64 -12.92
C LEU A 24 22.71 -6.25 -13.42
N ARG A 25 23.36 -7.08 -12.61
CA ARG A 25 24.44 -7.98 -13.05
C ARG A 25 23.94 -9.42 -13.07
N HIS A 26 23.79 -9.98 -14.26
CA HIS A 26 23.73 -11.42 -14.44
C HIS A 26 25.04 -12.06 -13.95
N ARG A 27 24.94 -12.98 -12.98
CA ARG A 27 26.00 -13.96 -12.69
C ARG A 27 25.65 -15.27 -13.41
N THR A 28 26.48 -15.65 -14.38
CA THR A 28 26.59 -17.03 -14.84
C THR A 28 27.73 -17.70 -14.07
N ALA A 29 27.43 -18.87 -13.50
CA ALA A 29 28.41 -19.75 -12.85
C ALA A 29 29.29 -20.43 -13.91
N GLY A 30 30.57 -20.60 -13.58
CA GLY A 30 31.62 -21.01 -14.52
C GLY A 30 31.80 -22.52 -14.71
N ALA A 31 32.60 -22.86 -15.72
CA ALA A 31 33.37 -24.09 -15.81
C ALA A 31 34.64 -23.87 -16.67
N GLU A 32 35.76 -24.27 -16.09
CA GLU A 32 37.17 -24.51 -16.47
C GLU A 32 37.81 -24.11 -17.83
N PRO A 33 39.14 -23.85 -17.86
CA PRO A 33 39.91 -23.57 -19.08
C PRO A 33 40.87 -24.71 -19.50
N VAL A 34 40.90 -25.07 -20.80
CA VAL A 34 42.09 -25.63 -21.50
C VAL A 34 41.99 -25.35 -23.02
N PRO A 35 43.04 -25.47 -23.86
CA PRO A 35 43.72 -24.33 -24.49
C PRO A 35 43.56 -24.25 -26.03
N THR A 36 44.00 -23.11 -26.54
CA THR A 36 44.23 -22.69 -27.93
C THR A 36 44.61 -23.78 -28.94
N LEU A 37 44.03 -23.72 -30.16
CA LEU A 37 44.71 -24.06 -31.42
C LEU A 37 44.03 -23.40 -32.66
N SER A 38 44.90 -22.73 -33.42
CA SER A 38 44.94 -22.48 -34.88
C SER A 38 43.75 -21.84 -35.63
N GLU A 39 44.02 -20.63 -36.11
CA GLU A 39 43.49 -20.05 -37.36
C GLU A 39 43.90 -20.89 -38.57
N HIS A 40 42.97 -21.11 -39.51
CA HIS A 40 43.27 -21.25 -40.93
C HIS A 40 42.05 -20.81 -41.77
N ASP A 41 42.30 -19.79 -42.60
CA ASP A 41 41.79 -19.55 -43.94
C ASP A 41 40.29 -19.69 -44.26
N ILE A 42 39.68 -18.63 -44.80
CA ILE A 42 39.23 -18.59 -46.20
C ILE A 42 39.13 -17.13 -46.70
N LYS A 43 39.57 -17.02 -47.95
CA LYS A 43 39.90 -15.85 -48.77
C LYS A 43 38.71 -15.06 -49.34
N THR A 44 38.84 -13.73 -49.24
CA THR A 44 38.74 -12.68 -50.28
C THR A 44 37.61 -12.64 -51.34
N SER A 45 36.72 -11.65 -51.17
CA SER A 45 36.50 -10.44 -52.03
C SER A 45 35.74 -10.54 -53.40
N PRO A 46 35.33 -9.41 -54.06
CA PRO A 46 33.94 -8.90 -54.21
C PRO A 46 33.66 -8.54 -55.70
N PRO A 47 33.06 -7.38 -56.14
CA PRO A 47 31.96 -6.49 -55.71
C PRO A 47 30.90 -6.28 -56.85
N GLN A 48 29.90 -5.39 -56.70
CA GLN A 48 29.55 -4.32 -57.69
C GLN A 48 28.26 -3.50 -57.41
N GLY A 49 28.35 -2.18 -57.69
CA GLY A 49 27.30 -1.18 -58.07
C GLY A 49 26.42 -0.63 -56.92
N VAL A 50 26.44 0.62 -56.44
CA VAL A 50 26.56 2.00 -56.98
C VAL A 50 25.35 2.51 -57.77
N GLU A 51 24.83 3.66 -57.28
CA GLU A 51 23.97 4.69 -57.92
C GLU A 51 22.44 4.46 -58.01
N SER A 52 21.54 5.45 -57.88
CA SER A 52 21.67 6.92 -57.75
C SER A 52 20.36 7.54 -57.20
N ARG A 53 20.49 8.78 -56.73
CA ARG A 53 19.46 9.69 -56.21
C ARG A 53 18.54 10.23 -57.32
N ARG A 54 17.27 10.54 -56.98
CA ARG A 54 16.54 11.68 -57.59
C ARG A 54 15.72 12.45 -56.55
N ARG A 55 15.81 13.79 -56.66
CA ARG A 55 15.13 14.83 -55.88
C ARG A 55 14.01 15.47 -56.73
N VAL A 56 12.85 15.74 -56.09
CA VAL A 56 12.07 17.04 -56.02
C VAL A 56 11.43 17.53 -57.36
N PRO A 57 10.16 18.05 -57.41
CA PRO A 57 9.81 19.28 -56.70
C PRO A 57 8.39 19.53 -56.15
N LEU A 58 8.38 20.63 -55.38
CA LEU A 58 7.32 21.34 -54.66
C LEU A 58 6.07 21.67 -55.48
N GLY A 59 4.93 21.74 -54.78
CA GLY A 59 3.78 22.58 -55.13
C GLY A 59 3.10 23.12 -53.87
N ARG A 60 3.24 24.42 -53.60
CA ARG A 60 2.46 25.19 -52.62
C ARG A 60 1.10 25.56 -53.24
N ALA A 61 0.01 25.42 -52.49
CA ALA A 61 -1.21 26.20 -52.71
C ALA A 61 -1.86 26.55 -51.37
N LEU A 62 -1.98 27.86 -51.16
CA LEU A 62 -2.69 28.52 -50.07
C LEU A 62 -4.16 28.62 -50.48
N VAL A 63 -5.10 28.14 -49.65
CA VAL A 63 -6.51 28.58 -49.71
C VAL A 63 -7.02 28.74 -48.28
N ARG A 64 -7.33 29.98 -47.90
CA ARG A 64 -8.21 30.31 -46.78
C ARG A 64 -9.65 30.23 -47.28
N SER A 65 -10.52 29.57 -46.52
CA SER A 65 -11.95 29.89 -46.47
C SER A 65 -12.55 29.37 -45.18
N CYS A 66 -13.21 30.25 -44.45
CA CYS A 66 -13.99 29.97 -43.25
C CYS A 66 -15.29 29.27 -43.63
N PHE A 67 -15.69 28.22 -42.90
CA PHE A 67 -17.09 27.91 -42.65
C PHE A 67 -17.22 27.20 -41.29
N SER A 68 -17.93 27.85 -40.37
CA SER A 68 -18.48 27.23 -39.18
C SER A 68 -19.66 26.34 -39.57
N ALA A 69 -19.71 25.10 -39.10
CA ALA A 69 -20.94 24.35 -38.90
C ALA A 69 -20.70 23.21 -37.90
N ALA A 70 -21.59 23.15 -36.91
CA ALA A 70 -21.63 22.17 -35.84
C ALA A 70 -21.74 20.73 -36.37
N VAL A 71 -21.01 19.81 -35.73
CA VAL A 71 -21.37 18.40 -35.70
C VAL A 71 -21.53 18.02 -34.23
N ALA A 72 -22.79 17.93 -33.83
CA ALA A 72 -23.20 17.23 -32.62
C ALA A 72 -22.89 15.74 -32.83
N LEU A 73 -21.95 15.20 -32.04
CA LEU A 73 -21.78 13.76 -31.92
C LEU A 73 -22.53 13.32 -30.66
N ALA A 74 -23.71 12.76 -30.88
CA ALA A 74 -24.44 12.00 -29.89
C ALA A 74 -23.71 10.67 -29.65
N CYS A 75 -23.17 10.48 -28.44
CA CYS A 75 -22.86 9.15 -27.93
C CYS A 75 -23.92 8.78 -26.89
N LEU A 76 -24.81 7.89 -27.31
CA LEU A 76 -25.77 7.22 -26.46
C LEU A 76 -25.03 6.15 -25.64
N ALA A 77 -25.17 6.25 -24.31
CA ALA A 77 -25.24 5.17 -23.32
C ALA A 77 -24.36 3.92 -23.47
N ALA A 78 -23.39 3.79 -22.57
CA ALA A 78 -23.29 2.59 -21.75
C ALA A 78 -23.27 3.05 -20.29
N ALA A 79 -24.43 2.91 -19.63
CA ALA A 79 -24.56 3.13 -18.21
C ALA A 79 -23.82 2.01 -17.46
N SER A 80 -22.56 2.24 -17.12
CA SER A 80 -21.96 1.60 -15.95
C SER A 80 -22.51 2.32 -14.74
N SER A 81 -23.53 1.74 -14.11
CA SER A 81 -24.02 2.15 -12.81
C SER A 81 -22.84 2.12 -11.84
N THR A 82 -22.25 3.27 -11.59
CA THR A 82 -21.49 3.52 -10.37
C THR A 82 -22.50 3.46 -9.23
N ASN A 83 -22.68 2.25 -8.70
CA ASN A 83 -23.16 2.12 -7.33
C ASN A 83 -22.09 2.78 -6.46
N VAL A 84 -22.30 4.08 -6.22
CA VAL A 84 -21.80 4.71 -5.01
C VAL A 84 -22.44 3.91 -3.89
N VAL A 85 -21.68 2.96 -3.35
CA VAL A 85 -22.03 2.30 -2.10
C VAL A 85 -21.97 3.38 -1.04
N SER A 86 -23.08 4.08 -0.84
CA SER A 86 -23.36 4.72 0.44
C SER A 86 -23.39 3.58 1.44
N GLY A 87 -22.31 3.42 2.21
CA GLY A 87 -22.17 2.45 3.29
C GLY A 87 -23.07 2.78 4.48
N ASP A 88 -24.36 2.95 4.22
CA ASP A 88 -25.41 2.97 5.24
C ASP A 88 -26.08 1.58 5.19
N GLU A 89 -25.29 0.53 5.44
CA GLU A 89 -25.88 -0.73 5.86
C GLU A 89 -26.41 -0.54 7.28
N LEU A 90 -27.73 -0.46 7.35
CA LEU A 90 -28.58 -0.32 8.50
C LEU A 90 -28.16 -1.28 9.64
N ARG A 91 -27.36 -0.78 10.60
CA ARG A 91 -27.13 -1.42 11.92
C ARG A 91 -28.49 -1.65 12.58
N THR A 92 -28.98 -2.87 12.52
CA THR A 92 -30.22 -3.26 13.21
C THR A 92 -29.89 -3.82 14.60
N SER A 93 -30.26 -3.02 15.60
CA SER A 93 -30.64 -3.36 16.98
C SER A 93 -29.65 -4.18 17.83
N GLY A 94 -28.65 -3.48 18.36
CA GLY A 94 -28.19 -3.59 19.74
C GLY A 94 -27.94 -2.18 20.22
N SER A 95 -28.37 -1.80 21.43
CA SER A 95 -28.05 -0.49 22.02
C SER A 95 -26.58 -0.45 22.48
N GLU A 96 -25.67 -0.74 21.56
CA GLU A 96 -24.24 -0.52 21.77
C GLU A 96 -24.03 0.99 21.77
N GLU A 97 -23.47 1.47 22.87
CA GLU A 97 -23.03 2.85 23.00
C GLU A 97 -22.09 3.15 21.82
N VAL A 98 -22.40 4.17 21.02
CA VAL A 98 -21.57 4.54 19.87
C VAL A 98 -20.26 5.08 20.42
N VAL A 99 -19.23 4.22 20.45
CA VAL A 99 -17.88 4.62 20.84
C VAL A 99 -17.34 5.58 19.78
N SER A 100 -16.76 6.70 20.21
CA SER A 100 -16.15 7.65 19.28
C SER A 100 -14.86 7.05 18.69
N ALA A 101 -14.48 7.45 17.47
CA ALA A 101 -13.27 6.94 16.82
C ALA A 101 -12.01 7.10 17.68
N VAL A 102 -11.87 8.26 18.35
CA VAL A 102 -10.72 8.58 19.20
C VAL A 102 -10.75 7.84 20.54
N ASP A 103 -11.91 7.33 20.96
CA ASP A 103 -12.08 6.52 22.17
C ASP A 103 -12.05 5.00 21.90
N ALA A 104 -12.10 4.58 20.63
CA ALA A 104 -12.00 3.18 20.24
C ALA A 104 -10.54 2.77 19.95
N ARG A 105 -10.21 1.51 20.22
CA ARG A 105 -8.96 0.85 19.84
C ARG A 105 -9.22 -0.45 19.09
N PRO A 106 -8.32 -0.89 18.20
CA PRO A 106 -8.38 -2.25 17.66
C PRO A 106 -8.41 -3.28 18.81
N ASN A 107 -9.18 -4.36 18.67
CA ASN A 107 -9.31 -5.44 19.65
C ASN A 107 -9.86 -5.04 21.04
N ASP A 108 -10.45 -3.85 21.20
CA ASP A 108 -11.06 -3.43 22.48
C ASP A 108 -12.49 -3.95 22.69
N GLY A 109 -13.04 -4.66 21.70
CA GLY A 109 -14.39 -5.23 21.72
C GLY A 109 -15.49 -4.29 21.22
N SER A 110 -15.18 -3.03 20.87
CA SER A 110 -16.14 -2.09 20.27
C SER A 110 -16.49 -2.44 18.82
N GLY A 111 -15.58 -3.14 18.12
CA GLY A 111 -15.69 -3.43 16.70
C GLY A 111 -15.67 -2.19 15.80
N TYR A 112 -15.30 -1.01 16.33
CA TYR A 112 -15.20 0.22 15.54
C TYR A 112 -14.08 0.12 14.52
N TRP A 113 -12.85 -0.11 15.00
CA TRP A 113 -11.68 -0.23 14.13
C TRP A 113 -11.54 -1.65 13.57
N PRO A 114 -10.99 -1.82 12.36
CA PRO A 114 -10.61 -3.13 11.86
C PRO A 114 -9.63 -3.83 12.80
N ASP A 115 -9.90 -5.10 13.09
CA ASP A 115 -9.11 -5.90 14.01
C ASP A 115 -9.30 -7.42 13.73
N PHE A 116 -8.79 -8.30 14.59
CA PHE A 116 -8.88 -9.75 14.41
C PHE A 116 -10.30 -10.32 14.50
N SER A 117 -11.29 -9.53 14.95
CA SER A 117 -12.68 -9.97 15.09
C SER A 117 -13.51 -9.71 13.85
N ASN A 118 -13.11 -8.75 12.99
CA ASN A 118 -13.88 -8.32 11.83
C ASN A 118 -13.08 -8.34 10.50
N THR A 119 -11.81 -8.74 10.51
CA THR A 119 -10.98 -8.89 9.29
C THR A 119 -10.50 -10.33 9.07
N GLY A 120 -10.01 -10.61 7.85
CA GLY A 120 -9.37 -11.87 7.50
C GLY A 120 -10.33 -13.04 7.25
N TYR A 121 -9.78 -14.17 6.77
CA TYR A 121 -10.60 -15.23 6.18
C TYR A 121 -11.59 -15.86 7.16
N ALA A 122 -11.19 -15.97 8.42
CA ALA A 122 -11.98 -16.64 9.45
C ALA A 122 -13.26 -15.86 9.81
N ASN A 123 -13.27 -14.55 9.53
CA ASN A 123 -14.37 -13.65 9.87
C ASN A 123 -15.22 -13.26 8.64
N THR A 124 -15.07 -13.98 7.52
CA THR A 124 -15.86 -13.72 6.31
C THR A 124 -17.36 -13.93 6.58
N PRO A 125 -18.22 -12.89 6.48
CA PRO A 125 -19.65 -13.01 6.70
C PRO A 125 -20.36 -13.66 5.50
N ALA A 126 -21.61 -14.07 5.70
CA ALA A 126 -22.46 -14.46 4.59
C ALA A 126 -22.69 -13.26 3.65
N ASN A 127 -22.76 -13.53 2.35
CA ASN A 127 -22.94 -12.54 1.30
C ASN A 127 -21.86 -11.44 1.28
N ALA A 128 -20.64 -11.73 1.72
CA ALA A 128 -19.53 -10.78 1.68
C ALA A 128 -19.37 -10.15 0.28
N GLY A 129 -19.50 -8.82 0.23
CA GLY A 129 -19.44 -8.05 -1.01
C GLY A 129 -20.61 -8.28 -2.00
N GLY A 130 -21.75 -8.79 -1.54
CA GLY A 130 -22.96 -8.99 -2.36
C GLY A 130 -22.89 -10.16 -3.33
N LEU A 131 -21.97 -11.10 -3.12
CA LEU A 131 -21.65 -12.18 -4.08
C LEU A 131 -22.48 -13.46 -3.89
N GLY A 132 -23.42 -13.50 -2.93
CA GLY A 132 -24.24 -14.68 -2.65
C GLY A 132 -23.48 -15.87 -2.03
N LEU A 133 -22.25 -15.66 -1.56
CA LEU A 133 -21.45 -16.68 -0.87
C LEU A 133 -21.99 -16.94 0.54
N GLY A 134 -21.91 -18.19 1.02
CA GLY A 134 -22.11 -18.49 2.45
C GLY A 134 -20.98 -17.88 3.30
N ALA A 135 -21.16 -17.80 4.63
CA ALA A 135 -20.09 -17.38 5.55
C ALA A 135 -18.91 -18.36 5.57
N TYR A 136 -17.80 -17.99 6.22
CA TYR A 136 -16.62 -18.85 6.35
C TYR A 136 -17.01 -20.26 6.83
N PRO A 137 -16.67 -21.33 6.07
CA PRO A 137 -17.16 -22.68 6.33
C PRO A 137 -16.44 -23.42 7.47
N GLY A 138 -15.61 -22.73 8.27
CA GLY A 138 -14.82 -23.32 9.36
C GLY A 138 -13.53 -24.04 8.92
N LYS A 139 -13.27 -24.13 7.60
CA LYS A 139 -12.02 -24.66 7.04
C LYS A 139 -11.73 -24.11 5.66
N LEU A 140 -10.46 -23.93 5.34
CA LEU A 140 -10.02 -23.61 3.98
C LEU A 140 -9.79 -24.88 3.17
N THR A 141 -9.92 -24.76 1.85
CA THR A 141 -9.48 -25.81 0.92
C THR A 141 -8.17 -25.37 0.26
N ASP A 142 -7.15 -26.20 0.32
CA ASP A 142 -5.89 -25.95 -0.39
C ASP A 142 -6.12 -25.84 -1.90
N TYR A 143 -5.42 -24.90 -2.55
CA TYR A 143 -5.27 -24.89 -4.00
C TYR A 143 -4.26 -25.97 -4.40
N THR A 144 -4.68 -26.97 -5.18
CA THR A 144 -3.84 -28.16 -5.39
C THR A 144 -2.91 -28.06 -6.60
N SER A 145 -3.23 -27.24 -7.60
CA SER A 145 -2.47 -27.18 -8.84
C SER A 145 -1.16 -26.42 -8.67
N GLY A 146 -0.03 -27.12 -8.64
CA GLY A 146 1.29 -26.48 -8.61
C GLY A 146 1.67 -25.79 -7.30
N MET A 147 0.82 -25.83 -6.27
CA MET A 147 1.10 -25.26 -4.94
C MET A 147 2.29 -25.97 -4.29
N SER A 148 3.24 -25.20 -3.78
CA SER A 148 4.46 -25.71 -3.15
C SER A 148 5.20 -24.56 -2.47
N ALA A 149 5.67 -24.82 -1.25
CA ALA A 149 6.46 -23.89 -0.45
C ALA A 149 7.80 -23.48 -1.10
N ASP A 150 8.31 -24.22 -2.10
CA ASP A 150 9.66 -24.05 -2.63
C ASP A 150 9.71 -23.41 -4.03
N LYS A 151 8.57 -22.96 -4.55
CA LYS A 151 8.50 -22.33 -5.87
C LYS A 151 7.39 -21.27 -5.97
N PRO A 152 7.48 -20.36 -6.94
CA PRO A 152 6.37 -19.47 -7.28
C PRO A 152 5.13 -20.26 -7.73
N LEU A 153 3.95 -19.80 -7.31
CA LEU A 153 2.66 -20.35 -7.69
C LEU A 153 1.99 -19.45 -8.73
N ARG A 154 1.81 -19.97 -9.94
CA ARG A 154 1.00 -19.31 -10.97
C ARG A 154 -0.48 -19.65 -10.76
N LEU A 155 -1.29 -18.63 -10.50
CA LEU A 155 -2.74 -18.70 -10.48
C LEU A 155 -3.27 -18.13 -11.79
N GLU A 156 -4.07 -18.91 -12.49
CA GLU A 156 -4.72 -18.49 -13.73
C GLU A 156 -6.18 -18.92 -13.65
N PHE A 157 -7.06 -17.93 -13.63
CA PHE A 157 -8.51 -18.11 -13.57
C PHE A 157 -9.18 -17.43 -14.76
N PRO A 158 -10.34 -17.91 -15.22
CA PRO A 158 -11.15 -17.16 -16.18
C PRO A 158 -11.48 -15.76 -15.66
N ASP A 159 -11.53 -14.78 -16.54
CA ASP A 159 -11.88 -13.41 -16.17
C ASP A 159 -13.23 -13.36 -15.44
N ASN A 160 -13.35 -12.44 -14.49
CA ASN A 160 -14.53 -12.26 -13.64
C ASN A 160 -14.82 -13.43 -12.67
N SER A 161 -13.85 -14.33 -12.44
CA SER A 161 -14.01 -15.41 -11.49
C SER A 161 -14.07 -14.91 -10.04
N VAL A 162 -14.91 -15.58 -9.24
CA VAL A 162 -14.93 -15.46 -7.78
C VAL A 162 -14.25 -16.71 -7.20
N ILE A 163 -13.21 -16.49 -6.41
CA ILE A 163 -12.40 -17.52 -5.77
C ILE A 163 -12.59 -17.38 -4.27
N SER A 164 -13.15 -18.40 -3.61
CA SER A 164 -13.48 -18.31 -2.18
C SER A 164 -12.95 -19.45 -1.36
N TYR A 165 -12.61 -19.15 -0.10
CA TYR A 165 -12.22 -20.13 0.92
C TYR A 165 -11.07 -21.04 0.52
N LYS A 166 -10.11 -20.45 -0.21
CA LYS A 166 -8.89 -21.14 -0.66
C LYS A 166 -7.68 -20.75 0.16
N ARG A 167 -6.81 -21.73 0.37
CA ARG A 167 -5.46 -21.53 0.90
C ARG A 167 -4.45 -21.67 -0.23
N PHE A 168 -3.54 -20.71 -0.30
CA PHE A 168 -2.44 -20.65 -1.26
C PHE A 168 -1.11 -20.61 -0.49
N LEU A 169 -0.26 -21.61 -0.72
CA LEU A 169 1.08 -21.70 -0.14
C LEU A 169 2.14 -21.71 -1.24
N ALA A 170 3.05 -20.74 -1.22
CA ALA A 170 4.09 -20.59 -2.24
C ALA A 170 5.31 -19.83 -1.72
N GLN A 171 6.40 -19.81 -2.50
CA GLN A 171 7.41 -18.74 -2.35
C GLN A 171 6.76 -17.37 -2.56
N LYS A 172 6.01 -17.26 -3.67
CA LYS A 172 5.16 -16.13 -4.04
C LYS A 172 4.01 -16.57 -4.92
N VAL A 173 2.94 -15.80 -4.94
CA VAL A 173 1.71 -16.06 -5.70
C VAL A 173 1.61 -15.07 -6.86
N MET A 174 1.62 -15.56 -8.10
CA MET A 174 1.47 -14.75 -9.30
C MET A 174 0.06 -14.93 -9.87
N ILE A 175 -0.73 -13.86 -9.88
CA ILE A 175 -2.13 -13.87 -10.31
C ILE A 175 -2.25 -13.39 -11.75
N TYR A 176 -2.88 -14.21 -12.59
CA TYR A 176 -3.23 -13.92 -13.98
C TYR A 176 -4.74 -14.03 -14.18
N GLY A 177 -5.28 -13.11 -15.00
CA GLY A 177 -6.71 -12.97 -15.27
C GLY A 177 -7.22 -11.61 -14.82
N ASP A 178 -8.34 -11.17 -15.38
CA ASP A 178 -8.92 -9.86 -15.14
C ASP A 178 -10.19 -9.92 -14.30
N ASN A 179 -10.43 -8.88 -13.48
CA ASN A 179 -11.62 -8.74 -12.65
C ASN A 179 -11.84 -9.92 -11.68
N LEU A 180 -10.75 -10.52 -11.19
CA LEU A 180 -10.81 -11.62 -10.24
C LEU A 180 -11.17 -11.10 -8.85
N THR A 181 -12.00 -11.87 -8.14
CA THR A 181 -12.38 -11.56 -6.75
C THR A 181 -12.05 -12.73 -5.83
N PHE A 182 -11.13 -12.52 -4.89
CA PHE A 182 -10.77 -13.45 -3.84
C PHE A 182 -11.55 -13.11 -2.56
N VAL A 183 -12.26 -14.08 -1.98
CA VAL A 183 -13.11 -13.88 -0.79
C VAL A 183 -12.79 -14.92 0.28
N GLY A 184 -12.39 -14.48 1.47
CA GLY A 184 -12.10 -15.42 2.55
C GLY A 184 -10.92 -16.35 2.24
N CYS A 185 -9.91 -15.86 1.53
CA CYS A 185 -8.75 -16.64 1.11
C CYS A 185 -7.56 -16.43 2.06
N LEU A 186 -6.65 -17.38 2.10
CA LEU A 186 -5.39 -17.30 2.84
C LEU A 186 -4.21 -17.39 1.87
N PHE A 187 -3.35 -16.38 1.88
CA PHE A 187 -2.11 -16.32 1.11
C PHE A 187 -0.92 -16.44 2.06
N GLU A 188 -0.10 -17.47 1.85
CA GLU A 188 1.07 -17.78 2.67
C GLU A 188 2.35 -17.81 1.84
N GLY A 189 3.33 -17.01 2.27
CA GLY A 189 4.65 -16.88 1.63
C GLY A 189 5.75 -17.61 2.40
N THR A 190 6.79 -18.02 1.69
CA THR A 190 7.99 -18.64 2.29
C THR A 190 9.29 -17.89 1.97
N ASP A 191 9.26 -16.92 1.04
CA ASP A 191 10.45 -16.22 0.54
C ASP A 191 10.49 -14.76 1.02
N PRO A 192 11.09 -14.46 2.19
CA PRO A 192 11.21 -13.09 2.67
C PRO A 192 12.07 -12.25 1.72
N ASN A 193 11.80 -10.94 1.67
CA ASN A 193 12.41 -9.94 0.77
C ASN A 193 11.92 -9.99 -0.69
N ASP A 194 10.83 -10.69 -0.97
CA ASP A 194 10.10 -10.64 -2.23
C ASP A 194 8.59 -10.47 -1.99
N ASN A 195 7.85 -10.24 -3.06
CA ASN A 195 6.40 -10.09 -3.08
C ASN A 195 5.70 -11.41 -2.77
N LEU A 196 4.87 -11.46 -1.73
CA LEU A 196 3.92 -12.53 -1.46
C LEU A 196 2.93 -12.68 -2.62
N VAL A 197 2.39 -11.58 -3.15
CA VAL A 197 1.49 -11.56 -4.29
C VAL A 197 2.01 -10.66 -5.41
N GLN A 198 1.97 -11.15 -6.64
CA GLN A 198 2.23 -10.37 -7.84
C GLN A 198 1.01 -10.41 -8.74
N ILE A 199 0.50 -9.26 -9.14
CA ILE A 199 -0.72 -9.13 -9.91
C ILE A 199 -0.37 -8.80 -11.36
N TYR A 200 -0.62 -9.73 -12.27
CA TYR A 200 -0.43 -9.60 -13.71
C TYR A 200 -1.79 -9.49 -14.42
N SER A 201 -2.53 -8.43 -14.12
CA SER A 201 -3.83 -8.10 -14.71
C SER A 201 -3.78 -6.72 -15.37
N ASP A 202 -4.63 -6.50 -16.37
CA ASP A 202 -4.83 -5.15 -16.94
C ASP A 202 -5.99 -4.42 -16.22
N ASN A 203 -6.74 -5.14 -15.37
CA ASN A 203 -7.96 -4.68 -14.71
C ASN A 203 -7.90 -4.90 -13.18
N ASN A 204 -9.06 -4.85 -12.52
CA ASN A 204 -9.12 -4.91 -11.05
C ASN A 204 -8.86 -6.32 -10.54
N ILE A 205 -8.14 -6.43 -9.43
CA ILE A 205 -8.14 -7.63 -8.60
C ILE A 205 -8.62 -7.24 -7.20
N THR A 206 -9.64 -7.95 -6.74
CA THR A 206 -10.31 -7.68 -5.48
C THR A 206 -9.98 -8.75 -4.46
N PHE A 207 -9.60 -8.35 -3.25
CA PHE A 207 -9.40 -9.20 -2.09
C PHE A 207 -10.33 -8.73 -0.98
N ARG A 208 -11.20 -9.63 -0.52
CA ARG A 208 -12.17 -9.38 0.54
C ARG A 208 -11.99 -10.40 1.65
N TYR A 209 -11.88 -9.94 2.89
CA TYR A 209 -11.72 -10.83 4.04
C TYR A 209 -10.58 -11.83 3.81
N SER A 210 -9.53 -11.48 3.08
CA SER A 210 -8.39 -12.38 2.86
C SER A 210 -7.35 -12.14 3.95
N THR A 211 -6.62 -13.19 4.31
CA THR A 211 -5.45 -13.06 5.18
C THR A 211 -4.19 -13.25 4.38
N PHE A 212 -3.21 -12.41 4.64
CA PHE A 212 -1.89 -12.48 4.03
C PHE A 212 -0.87 -12.57 5.16
N LYS A 213 -0.08 -13.65 5.14
CA LYS A 213 0.84 -13.89 6.23
C LYS A 213 2.05 -14.73 5.81
N PRO A 214 3.05 -14.82 6.68
CA PRO A 214 4.12 -15.79 6.56
C PRO A 214 3.62 -17.20 6.78
N SER A 215 4.10 -18.16 5.99
CA SER A 215 3.77 -19.58 6.17
C SER A 215 4.34 -20.19 7.45
N SER A 216 5.49 -19.69 7.93
CA SER A 216 6.19 -20.21 9.11
C SER A 216 5.54 -19.88 10.44
N TYR A 217 4.54 -18.98 10.45
CA TYR A 217 3.89 -18.50 11.66
C TYR A 217 2.41 -18.88 11.67
N THR A 218 1.93 -19.44 12.78
CA THR A 218 0.51 -19.77 12.96
C THR A 218 -0.31 -18.57 13.42
N MET A 219 0.33 -17.60 14.08
CA MET A 219 -0.24 -16.35 14.56
C MET A 219 0.84 -15.26 14.47
N PRO A 220 0.47 -13.97 14.41
CA PRO A 220 1.45 -12.89 14.50
C PRO A 220 2.22 -12.98 15.83
N PRO A 221 3.53 -12.74 15.85
CA PRO A 221 4.35 -12.76 17.05
C PRO A 221 3.96 -11.64 18.03
N GLY A 222 3.13 -10.69 17.63
CA GLY A 222 2.61 -9.63 18.49
C GLY A 222 3.53 -8.41 18.47
N ASN A 223 2.96 -7.24 18.18
CA ASN A 223 3.54 -5.96 18.57
C ASN A 223 3.62 -5.96 20.11
N ASP A 224 4.80 -6.26 20.69
CA ASP A 224 5.13 -6.32 22.14
C ASP A 224 4.16 -7.05 23.12
N GLY A 225 3.05 -7.59 22.63
CA GLY A 225 1.90 -8.19 23.31
C GLY A 225 1.34 -7.44 24.53
N THR A 226 1.61 -6.13 24.65
CA THR A 226 1.04 -5.26 25.69
C THR A 226 0.10 -4.18 25.14
N VAL A 227 0.10 -3.99 23.82
CA VAL A 227 -0.81 -3.08 23.12
C VAL A 227 -2.09 -3.74 22.62
N SER A 228 -3.17 -2.97 22.47
CA SER A 228 -4.46 -3.41 21.93
C SER A 228 -4.36 -3.88 20.48
N SER A 229 -3.44 -3.31 19.70
CA SER A 229 -3.13 -3.76 18.35
C SER A 229 -2.35 -5.08 18.29
N SER A 230 -2.23 -5.81 19.41
CA SER A 230 -1.67 -7.16 19.49
C SER A 230 -2.60 -8.09 20.27
N ARG A 231 -2.78 -9.32 19.76
CA ARG A 231 -3.60 -10.36 20.42
C ARG A 231 -2.77 -11.53 20.93
N THR A 232 -1.47 -11.47 20.73
CA THR A 232 -0.53 -12.53 21.09
C THR A 232 0.44 -11.99 22.13
N LYS A 233 0.99 -12.90 22.95
CA LYS A 233 2.09 -12.54 23.86
C LYS A 233 3.26 -12.03 23.02
N PRO A 234 4.08 -11.08 23.53
CA PRO A 234 5.29 -10.68 22.80
C PRO A 234 6.09 -11.92 22.39
N GLY A 235 6.26 -12.06 21.09
CA GLY A 235 7.10 -13.05 20.44
C GLY A 235 8.39 -12.40 19.94
N THR A 236 9.28 -13.23 19.39
CA THR A 236 10.41 -12.70 18.62
C THR A 236 9.85 -11.95 17.41
N PRO A 237 10.19 -10.66 17.23
CA PRO A 237 9.76 -9.95 16.04
C PRO A 237 10.30 -10.60 14.76
N PHE A 238 9.68 -10.31 13.62
CA PHE A 238 10.15 -10.87 12.36
C PHE A 238 11.56 -10.34 12.03
N GLU A 239 12.52 -11.24 11.84
CA GLU A 239 13.88 -10.85 11.41
C GLU A 239 13.93 -10.39 9.95
N LYS A 240 12.92 -10.74 9.15
CA LYS A 240 12.79 -10.39 7.73
C LYS A 240 11.33 -10.24 7.36
N SER A 241 11.08 -9.41 6.37
CA SER A 241 9.74 -9.03 5.91
C SER A 241 9.49 -9.45 4.46
N TRP A 242 8.23 -9.56 4.03
CA TRP A 242 7.82 -9.78 2.63
C TRP A 242 7.26 -8.50 2.02
N GLN A 243 7.23 -8.31 0.71
CA GLN A 243 6.32 -7.31 0.13
C GLN A 243 4.93 -7.95 -0.03
N LEU A 244 3.83 -7.25 0.22
CA LEU A 244 2.51 -7.90 0.27
C LEU A 244 2.04 -8.27 -1.12
N ALA A 245 1.93 -7.23 -1.95
CA ALA A 245 1.31 -7.28 -3.24
C ALA A 245 1.91 -6.18 -4.11
N THR A 246 2.28 -6.56 -5.34
CA THR A 246 2.75 -5.61 -6.36
C THR A 246 1.96 -5.80 -7.64
N THR A 247 1.47 -4.69 -8.20
CA THR A 247 0.84 -4.66 -9.52
C THR A 247 1.93 -4.60 -10.59
N MET A 248 2.10 -5.71 -11.33
CA MET A 248 3.17 -5.85 -12.34
C MET A 248 2.76 -5.34 -13.73
N LYS A 249 1.55 -4.77 -13.83
CA LYS A 249 0.86 -4.31 -15.04
C LYS A 249 -0.05 -3.13 -14.66
N GLU A 250 -1.03 -2.80 -15.50
CA GLU A 250 -2.08 -1.81 -15.20
C GLU A 250 -3.12 -2.29 -14.18
N ALA A 251 -2.84 -3.32 -13.39
CA ALA A 251 -3.78 -3.80 -12.39
C ALA A 251 -4.04 -2.74 -11.31
N VAL A 252 -5.23 -2.80 -10.72
CA VAL A 252 -5.61 -2.00 -9.56
C VAL A 252 -6.05 -2.94 -8.46
N ALA A 253 -5.50 -2.76 -7.27
CA ALA A 253 -5.85 -3.57 -6.11
C ALA A 253 -7.06 -2.96 -5.39
N VAL A 254 -8.06 -3.79 -5.11
CA VAL A 254 -9.21 -3.47 -4.26
C VAL A 254 -9.15 -4.36 -3.04
N MET A 255 -8.81 -3.79 -1.89
CA MET A 255 -8.52 -4.52 -0.66
C MET A 255 -9.50 -4.09 0.42
N ASP A 256 -10.39 -4.99 0.81
CA ASP A 256 -11.45 -4.74 1.79
C ASP A 256 -11.52 -5.80 2.91
N HIS A 257 -11.55 -5.38 4.17
CA HIS A 257 -11.64 -6.28 5.34
C HIS A 257 -10.50 -7.33 5.44
N ASN A 258 -9.33 -7.07 4.85
CA ASN A 258 -8.22 -8.02 4.88
C ASN A 258 -7.43 -7.94 6.19
N ASP A 259 -6.83 -9.06 6.56
CA ASP A 259 -5.91 -9.21 7.69
C ASP A 259 -4.49 -9.41 7.14
N ILE A 260 -3.60 -8.45 7.41
CA ILE A 260 -2.30 -8.34 6.74
C ILE A 260 -1.21 -8.16 7.79
N TRP A 261 -0.29 -9.13 7.87
CA TRP A 261 0.80 -9.08 8.84
C TRP A 261 2.05 -9.85 8.44
N GLY A 262 3.13 -9.61 9.19
CA GLY A 262 4.47 -10.15 8.96
C GLY A 262 5.21 -9.48 7.81
N ASN A 263 4.63 -8.45 7.21
CA ASN A 263 5.00 -7.94 5.90
C ASN A 263 6.00 -6.74 5.99
N ALA A 264 6.42 -6.23 4.83
CA ALA A 264 7.35 -5.11 4.54
C ALA A 264 6.65 -3.99 3.75
N GLY A 265 5.33 -4.06 3.66
CA GLY A 265 4.53 -3.12 2.89
C GLY A 265 4.18 -3.54 1.49
N LEU A 266 3.47 -2.62 0.85
CA LEU A 266 2.81 -2.76 -0.43
C LEU A 266 3.53 -1.91 -1.46
N GLU A 267 4.39 -2.52 -2.27
CA GLU A 267 5.41 -1.82 -3.05
C GLU A 267 4.89 -1.09 -4.29
N MET A 268 3.73 -1.44 -4.85
CA MET A 268 3.14 -0.69 -5.96
C MET A 268 1.63 -0.72 -5.92
N VAL A 269 1.03 0.45 -5.67
CA VAL A 269 -0.40 0.66 -5.77
C VAL A 269 -0.72 1.81 -6.71
N THR A 270 -0.55 1.58 -8.01
CA THR A 270 -1.00 2.52 -9.02
C THR A 270 -2.52 2.46 -9.14
N GLY A 271 -3.16 3.62 -9.11
CA GLY A 271 -4.55 3.77 -9.55
C GLY A 271 -4.58 4.40 -10.93
N PHE A 272 -5.75 4.38 -11.56
CA PHE A 272 -5.98 5.13 -12.80
C PHE A 272 -7.15 6.08 -12.63
N PRO A 273 -7.20 7.20 -13.39
CA PRO A 273 -8.41 8.01 -13.46
C PRO A 273 -9.64 7.16 -13.82
N GLY A 274 -10.62 7.09 -12.92
CA GLY A 274 -11.82 6.24 -13.06
C GLY A 274 -11.71 4.83 -12.47
N ARG A 275 -10.52 4.42 -12.00
CA ARG A 275 -10.25 3.11 -11.38
C ARG A 275 -9.20 3.26 -10.27
N PRO A 276 -9.54 3.90 -9.14
CA PRO A 276 -8.60 4.11 -8.05
C PRO A 276 -8.25 2.78 -7.38
N SER A 277 -7.03 2.67 -6.87
CA SER A 277 -6.69 1.60 -5.92
C SER A 277 -7.33 1.89 -4.57
N THR A 278 -7.85 0.87 -3.90
CA THR A 278 -8.66 1.04 -2.68
C THR A 278 -8.23 0.12 -1.57
N TRP A 279 -8.15 0.69 -0.37
CA TRP A 279 -7.77 0.05 0.89
C TRP A 279 -8.80 0.45 1.93
N THR A 280 -9.75 -0.44 2.20
CA THR A 280 -10.84 -0.18 3.13
C THR A 280 -10.95 -1.24 4.20
N ASN A 281 -11.21 -0.85 5.45
CA ASN A 281 -11.52 -1.81 6.52
C ASN A 281 -10.43 -2.86 6.78
N ASN A 282 -9.19 -2.64 6.36
CA ASN A 282 -8.13 -3.63 6.53
C ASN A 282 -7.44 -3.45 7.89
N TYR A 283 -6.94 -4.56 8.41
CA TYR A 283 -6.06 -4.57 9.56
C TYR A 283 -4.64 -4.89 9.09
N ILE A 284 -3.76 -3.89 9.16
CA ILE A 284 -2.38 -3.91 8.68
C ILE A 284 -1.49 -3.75 9.90
N HIS A 285 -0.85 -4.84 10.33
CA HIS A 285 -0.20 -4.86 11.64
C HIS A 285 0.98 -5.82 11.68
N ASP A 286 1.73 -5.80 12.79
CA ASP A 286 2.82 -6.75 13.06
C ASP A 286 3.78 -6.87 11.86
N MET A 287 4.29 -5.74 11.37
CA MET A 287 5.36 -5.77 10.37
C MET A 287 6.68 -6.17 11.04
N ALA A 288 7.67 -6.50 10.24
CA ALA A 288 8.99 -6.80 10.78
C ALA A 288 9.56 -5.61 11.56
N ASP A 289 9.91 -5.84 12.82
CA ASP A 289 10.69 -4.91 13.63
C ASP A 289 12.15 -5.14 13.30
N THR A 290 12.76 -4.15 12.69
CA THR A 290 14.11 -4.25 12.18
C THR A 290 14.91 -3.03 12.57
N SER A 291 15.21 -2.90 13.85
CA SER A 291 16.30 -2.03 14.33
C SER A 291 17.61 -2.07 13.50
N HIS A 292 17.77 -2.99 12.52
CA HIS A 292 18.94 -3.17 11.66
C HIS A 292 18.68 -3.68 10.20
N ASP A 293 17.47 -3.64 9.61
CA ASP A 293 17.27 -4.10 8.21
C ASP A 293 17.45 -2.96 7.19
N GLU A 294 18.02 -3.30 6.02
CA GLU A 294 18.28 -2.39 4.90
C GLU A 294 17.05 -2.24 3.98
N TYR A 295 15.94 -2.90 4.32
CA TYR A 295 14.72 -2.97 3.50
C TYR A 295 13.59 -2.07 4.04
N HIS A 296 12.74 -1.56 3.14
CA HIS A 296 11.58 -0.75 3.54
C HIS A 296 10.46 -1.65 4.08
N HIS A 297 9.82 -1.25 5.18
CA HIS A 297 8.72 -1.96 5.84
C HIS A 297 7.47 -1.10 5.92
N ASP A 298 7.03 -0.60 4.76
CA ASP A 298 5.91 0.33 4.74
C ASP A 298 4.59 -0.41 5.06
N GLY A 299 3.48 0.28 5.36
CA GLY A 299 2.17 -0.36 5.40
C GLY A 299 1.57 -0.37 4.00
N ILE A 300 1.29 0.83 3.48
CA ILE A 300 0.72 1.08 2.15
C ILE A 300 1.61 2.03 1.34
N GLY A 301 1.85 1.75 0.07
CA GLY A 301 2.24 2.78 -0.89
C GLY A 301 3.59 2.53 -1.55
N PRO A 302 3.77 3.06 -2.78
CA PRO A 302 4.83 2.62 -3.64
C PRO A 302 6.21 2.97 -3.11
N GLN A 303 7.09 1.98 -3.12
CA GLN A 303 8.52 2.20 -2.95
C GLN A 303 9.10 2.66 -4.29
N SER A 304 9.61 3.89 -4.32
CA SER A 304 10.58 4.40 -5.29
C SER A 304 10.19 4.47 -6.78
N GLU A 305 10.49 5.63 -7.39
CA GLU A 305 10.43 5.99 -8.82
C GLU A 305 9.06 5.88 -9.54
N GLY A 306 8.08 5.16 -9.02
CA GLY A 306 6.74 5.01 -9.61
C GLY A 306 5.78 6.14 -9.24
N ASN A 307 4.95 6.57 -10.21
CA ASN A 307 3.81 7.44 -9.91
C ASN A 307 2.78 6.70 -9.05
N GLY A 308 2.05 7.41 -8.20
CA GLY A 308 0.98 6.86 -7.37
C GLY A 308 -0.33 7.65 -7.47
N GLY A 309 -1.43 6.95 -7.20
CA GLY A 309 -2.78 7.51 -7.25
C GLY A 309 -3.44 7.44 -8.65
N PRO A 310 -4.78 7.61 -8.74
CA PRO A 310 -5.72 7.88 -7.64
C PRO A 310 -5.86 6.73 -6.64
N MET A 311 -5.90 7.05 -5.34
CA MET A 311 -5.93 6.03 -4.28
C MET A 311 -6.84 6.42 -3.10
N ILE A 312 -7.52 5.43 -2.53
CA ILE A 312 -8.38 5.59 -1.37
C ILE A 312 -7.88 4.68 -0.25
N VAL A 313 -7.48 5.28 0.87
CA VAL A 313 -7.06 4.61 2.10
C VAL A 313 -8.01 5.05 3.20
N ARG A 314 -8.98 4.20 3.54
CA ARG A 314 -10.07 4.57 4.44
C ARG A 314 -10.40 3.52 5.47
N HIS A 315 -10.60 3.93 6.73
CA HIS A 315 -11.10 3.03 7.76
C HIS A 315 -10.26 1.78 7.92
N ASN A 316 -8.93 1.93 7.85
CA ASN A 316 -7.99 0.86 8.15
C ASN A 316 -7.40 1.04 9.55
N THR A 317 -6.95 -0.05 10.13
CA THR A 317 -6.02 -0.04 11.26
C THR A 317 -4.61 -0.30 10.73
N LEU A 318 -3.69 0.64 10.93
CA LEU A 318 -2.27 0.52 10.59
C LEU A 318 -1.42 0.60 11.85
N ALA A 319 -1.09 -0.53 12.46
CA ALA A 319 -0.48 -0.57 13.79
C ALA A 319 0.71 -1.54 13.85
N SER A 320 1.92 -1.02 13.91
CA SER A 320 3.13 -1.85 13.79
C SER A 320 4.36 -1.23 14.44
N LEU A 321 5.25 -2.09 14.94
CA LEU A 321 6.63 -1.73 15.35
C LEU A 321 7.61 -1.60 14.17
N GLY A 322 7.14 -1.69 12.92
CA GLY A 322 7.97 -1.53 11.72
C GLY A 322 8.73 -0.20 11.70
N ASN A 323 9.93 -0.17 11.12
CA ASN A 323 10.83 0.98 11.26
C ASN A 323 10.71 2.05 10.13
N THR A 324 9.87 1.84 9.11
CA THR A 324 9.67 2.81 8.01
C THR A 324 8.34 3.54 8.10
N ASN A 325 7.31 3.29 7.28
CA ASN A 325 6.14 4.17 7.24
C ASN A 325 4.80 3.42 7.21
N ALA A 326 3.78 3.84 7.96
CA ALA A 326 2.45 3.23 7.82
C ALA A 326 1.89 3.45 6.40
N LEU A 327 2.15 4.62 5.81
CA LEU A 327 1.92 4.89 4.40
C LEU A 327 3.10 5.65 3.79
N ALA A 328 3.61 5.20 2.66
CA ALA A 328 4.76 5.78 1.96
C ALA A 328 4.42 6.18 0.52
N LEU A 329 4.52 7.48 0.24
CA LEU A 329 4.45 8.10 -1.08
C LEU A 329 5.79 8.81 -1.31
N GLN A 330 6.83 8.02 -1.52
CA GLN A 330 8.23 8.43 -1.42
C GLN A 330 9.00 8.26 -2.73
N GLY A 331 10.08 9.00 -2.91
CA GLY A 331 10.88 9.02 -4.13
C GLY A 331 10.43 10.07 -5.16
N GLN A 332 10.81 9.86 -6.42
CA GLN A 332 10.68 10.85 -7.51
C GLN A 332 9.37 10.74 -8.30
N GLY A 333 8.51 9.76 -8.01
CA GLY A 333 7.22 9.58 -8.68
C GLY A 333 6.24 10.72 -8.39
N VAL A 334 5.22 10.89 -9.23
CA VAL A 334 4.14 11.87 -9.02
C VAL A 334 2.97 11.20 -8.30
N TYR A 335 2.48 11.85 -7.25
CA TYR A 335 1.39 11.40 -6.39
C TYR A 335 0.19 12.32 -6.52
N ASP A 336 -0.95 11.83 -6.99
CA ASP A 336 -2.10 12.69 -7.24
C ASP A 336 -3.44 12.03 -6.92
N HIS A 337 -4.38 12.82 -6.38
CA HIS A 337 -5.72 12.38 -5.97
C HIS A 337 -5.70 11.18 -5.01
N ILE A 338 -5.05 11.36 -3.86
CA ILE A 338 -4.95 10.34 -2.82
C ILE A 338 -5.71 10.80 -1.58
N SER A 339 -6.54 9.92 -1.03
CA SER A 339 -7.28 10.15 0.21
C SER A 339 -6.84 9.17 1.29
N VAL A 340 -6.50 9.69 2.46
CA VAL A 340 -6.14 8.98 3.68
C VAL A 340 -7.09 9.46 4.76
N THR A 341 -8.21 8.75 4.93
CA THR A 341 -9.31 9.24 5.75
C THR A 341 -9.81 8.25 6.76
N ASP A 342 -10.14 8.70 7.98
CA ASP A 342 -10.82 7.86 8.96
C ASP A 342 -10.02 6.58 9.26
N ASN A 343 -8.69 6.64 9.41
CA ASN A 343 -7.86 5.47 9.75
C ASN A 343 -7.36 5.55 11.21
N TYR A 344 -7.11 4.41 11.83
CA TYR A 344 -6.34 4.29 13.06
C TYR A 344 -4.87 4.02 12.70
N VAL A 345 -3.94 4.83 13.19
CA VAL A 345 -2.51 4.68 12.90
C VAL A 345 -1.69 4.72 14.18
N SER A 346 -0.82 3.74 14.41
CA SER A 346 0.04 3.67 15.60
C SER A 346 1.37 2.97 15.31
N GLY A 347 2.44 3.39 15.98
CA GLY A 347 3.80 2.90 15.75
C GLY A 347 4.41 3.45 14.46
N TRP A 348 5.24 2.66 13.79
CA TRP A 348 6.00 2.96 12.57
C TRP A 348 7.24 3.86 12.77
N GLY A 349 8.13 3.93 11.78
CA GLY A 349 9.14 4.99 11.75
C GLY A 349 8.47 6.37 11.62
N TYR A 350 7.68 6.54 10.56
CA TYR A 350 6.71 7.61 10.41
C TYR A 350 5.30 7.07 10.20
N ALA A 351 4.27 7.74 10.71
CA ALA A 351 2.90 7.32 10.39
C ALA A 351 2.57 7.55 8.91
N LEU A 352 2.90 8.72 8.37
CA LEU A 352 2.71 9.06 6.96
C LEU A 352 3.97 9.66 6.38
N HIS A 353 4.42 9.14 5.25
CA HIS A 353 5.41 9.76 4.40
C HIS A 353 4.75 10.15 3.09
N ILE A 354 4.63 11.45 2.85
CA ILE A 354 3.96 11.96 1.67
C ILE A 354 4.86 13.00 1.00
N GLY A 355 5.37 12.66 -0.19
CA GLY A 355 6.16 13.53 -1.05
C GLY A 355 7.55 13.89 -0.50
N ASP A 356 8.60 13.55 -1.26
CA ASP A 356 9.98 14.00 -0.96
C ASP A 356 10.31 15.36 -1.56
N ILE A 357 9.59 15.74 -2.62
CA ILE A 357 9.79 16.96 -3.40
C ILE A 357 8.44 17.60 -3.74
N ASP A 358 8.40 18.53 -4.70
CA ASP A 358 7.15 19.08 -5.25
C ASP A 358 6.48 18.11 -6.24
N ASN A 359 6.15 16.91 -5.76
CA ASN A 359 5.62 15.81 -6.57
C ASN A 359 4.30 15.21 -6.06
N ALA A 360 3.66 15.81 -5.07
CA ALA A 360 2.37 15.37 -4.57
C ALA A 360 1.31 16.47 -4.74
N THR A 361 0.12 16.14 -5.25
CA THR A 361 -0.99 17.09 -5.42
C THR A 361 -2.32 16.46 -5.01
N ASN A 362 -3.28 17.29 -4.60
CA ASN A 362 -4.64 16.85 -4.26
C ASN A 362 -4.67 15.69 -3.23
N ILE A 363 -3.84 15.80 -2.19
CA ILE A 363 -3.76 14.82 -1.11
C ILE A 363 -4.73 15.22 0.00
N THR A 364 -5.61 14.31 0.42
CA THR A 364 -6.55 14.54 1.52
C THR A 364 -6.18 13.64 2.70
N VAL A 365 -5.82 14.24 3.83
CA VAL A 365 -5.55 13.52 5.09
C VAL A 365 -6.53 14.03 6.15
N THR A 366 -7.62 13.32 6.39
CA THR A 366 -8.66 13.80 7.31
C THR A 366 -9.28 12.75 8.21
N ASP A 367 -9.77 13.19 9.36
CA ASP A 367 -10.57 12.35 10.27
C ASP A 367 -9.83 11.11 10.80
N ASN A 368 -8.50 11.06 10.68
CA ASN A 368 -7.70 9.93 11.18
C ASN A 368 -7.46 10.06 12.69
N VAL A 369 -7.28 8.92 13.35
CA VAL A 369 -6.82 8.82 14.74
C VAL A 369 -5.38 8.32 14.74
N PHE A 370 -4.48 9.17 15.20
CA PHE A 370 -3.07 8.85 15.41
C PHE A 370 -2.87 8.48 16.87
N SER A 371 -2.58 7.22 17.13
CA SER A 371 -2.52 6.66 18.48
C SER A 371 -1.08 6.57 18.98
N ALA A 372 -0.89 7.03 20.21
CA ALA A 372 0.35 6.94 20.97
C ALA A 372 0.63 5.53 21.52
N GLU A 373 -0.31 4.58 21.32
CA GLU A 373 -0.22 3.22 21.84
C GLU A 373 1.12 2.55 21.53
N LEU A 374 1.54 2.57 20.26
CA LEU A 374 2.87 2.18 19.81
C LEU A 374 3.71 3.43 19.49
N GLU A 375 4.98 3.40 19.87
CA GLU A 375 5.92 4.49 19.65
C GLU A 375 6.27 4.67 18.16
N GLN A 376 6.17 5.91 17.66
CA GLN A 376 6.76 6.28 16.38
C GLN A 376 8.27 6.48 16.55
N LEU A 377 9.11 5.87 15.71
CA LEU A 377 10.56 6.02 15.85
C LEU A 377 11.07 7.42 15.48
N TYR A 378 10.41 8.06 14.51
CA TYR A 378 10.86 9.34 13.96
C TYR A 378 9.79 10.44 14.02
N GLY A 379 8.50 10.10 13.91
CA GLY A 379 7.39 11.05 14.07
C GLY A 379 6.11 10.63 13.37
N PHE A 380 5.12 11.51 13.28
CA PHE A 380 3.88 11.20 12.55
C PHE A 380 3.96 11.48 11.05
N LEU A 381 4.71 12.51 10.66
CA LEU A 381 4.80 12.95 9.28
C LEU A 381 6.26 13.04 8.83
N TYR A 382 6.53 12.51 7.65
CA TYR A 382 7.76 12.74 6.90
C TYR A 382 7.44 13.27 5.50
N GLY A 383 8.28 14.18 5.00
CA GLY A 383 8.05 14.89 3.74
C GLY A 383 7.71 16.38 3.91
N GLY A 384 7.83 17.15 2.83
CA GLY A 384 7.77 18.62 2.84
C GLY A 384 6.42 19.24 2.48
N ILE A 385 5.36 18.43 2.41
CA ILE A 385 4.11 18.79 1.74
C ILE A 385 3.40 20.01 2.33
N TRP A 386 3.33 20.10 3.66
CA TRP A 386 2.55 21.14 4.34
C TRP A 386 3.34 22.44 4.58
N GLY A 387 4.54 22.54 3.97
CA GLY A 387 5.41 23.72 3.96
C GLY A 387 5.58 24.40 2.60
N GLY A 388 4.83 24.02 1.56
CA GLY A 388 4.75 24.80 0.31
C GLY A 388 4.72 24.04 -1.02
N THR A 389 4.54 22.72 -1.03
CA THR A 389 4.61 21.94 -2.28
C THR A 389 3.30 21.25 -2.67
N ALA A 390 2.53 20.63 -1.78
CA ALA A 390 1.35 19.91 -2.24
C ALA A 390 0.11 20.78 -2.47
N ARG A 391 0.00 21.32 -3.68
CA ARG A 391 -1.14 22.13 -4.12
C ARG A 391 -2.45 21.34 -4.03
N GLY A 392 -3.49 22.00 -3.53
CA GLY A 392 -4.82 21.42 -3.42
C GLY A 392 -4.97 20.36 -2.32
N SER A 393 -3.96 20.18 -1.48
CA SER A 393 -4.00 19.17 -0.42
C SER A 393 -4.69 19.72 0.83
N THR A 394 -5.33 18.83 1.60
CA THR A 394 -6.05 19.15 2.84
C THR A 394 -5.57 18.27 4.00
N TRP A 395 -5.22 18.88 5.14
CA TRP A 395 -5.02 18.22 6.43
C TRP A 395 -6.06 18.73 7.42
N ARG A 396 -7.01 17.90 7.87
CA ARG A 396 -8.12 18.36 8.73
C ARG A 396 -8.62 17.27 9.67
N ARG A 397 -9.02 17.65 10.88
CA ARG A 397 -9.71 16.80 11.84
C ARG A 397 -8.97 15.50 12.18
N ASN A 398 -7.65 15.50 12.08
CA ASN A 398 -6.82 14.41 12.55
C ASN A 398 -6.63 14.56 14.06
N LEU A 399 -6.87 13.50 14.83
CA LEU A 399 -6.86 13.53 16.29
C LEU A 399 -5.75 12.66 16.87
N ILE A 400 -5.21 13.04 18.02
CA ILE A 400 -4.37 12.18 18.84
C ILE A 400 -5.22 11.33 19.78
N GLN A 401 -4.95 10.04 19.81
CA GLN A 401 -5.36 9.16 20.90
C GLN A 401 -4.14 8.88 21.80
N ALA A 402 -4.18 9.35 23.04
CA ALA A 402 -3.16 9.04 24.05
C ALA A 402 -3.83 8.59 25.35
N ARG A 403 -3.35 7.49 25.94
CA ARG A 403 -3.87 6.88 27.16
C ARG A 403 -2.75 6.59 28.15
N THR A 404 -3.12 6.38 29.41
CA THR A 404 -2.15 5.92 30.41
C THR A 404 -1.62 4.54 30.02
N GLY A 405 -0.30 4.40 29.98
CA GLY A 405 0.37 3.14 29.65
C GLY A 405 0.89 3.05 28.23
N ASP A 406 0.46 3.94 27.34
CA ASP A 406 0.91 4.01 25.95
C ASP A 406 2.43 4.17 25.83
N ASP A 407 3.02 3.57 24.80
CA ASP A 407 4.48 3.51 24.64
C ASP A 407 5.09 4.81 24.14
N ASN A 408 4.39 5.56 23.28
CA ASN A 408 4.88 6.87 22.84
C ASN A 408 4.83 7.88 24.01
N LYS A 409 5.99 8.14 24.64
CA LYS A 409 6.11 9.07 25.78
C LYS A 409 6.10 10.54 25.38
N GLY A 410 6.09 10.85 24.08
CA GLY A 410 5.95 12.21 23.55
C GLY A 410 4.54 12.79 23.75
N TYR A 411 3.54 11.95 23.99
CA TYR A 411 2.15 12.36 24.21
C TYR A 411 1.65 11.87 25.56
N THR A 412 0.74 12.64 26.15
CA THR A 412 0.16 12.35 27.45
C THR A 412 -1.36 12.24 27.33
N THR A 413 -2.03 11.76 28.38
CA THR A 413 -3.51 11.77 28.43
C THR A 413 -4.11 13.17 28.30
N ALA A 414 -3.35 14.24 28.53
CA ALA A 414 -3.80 15.61 28.30
C ALA A 414 -3.90 15.96 26.80
N ASP A 415 -3.31 15.15 25.92
CA ASP A 415 -3.30 15.33 24.47
C ASP A 415 -4.39 14.52 23.76
N HIS A 416 -5.02 13.60 24.49
CA HIS A 416 -6.13 12.80 23.99
C HIS A 416 -7.26 13.68 23.44
N GLY A 417 -7.70 13.41 22.21
CA GLY A 417 -8.76 14.14 21.53
C GLY A 417 -8.35 15.52 21.00
N LYS A 418 -7.09 15.93 21.15
CA LYS A 418 -6.57 17.13 20.48
C LYS A 418 -6.32 16.87 19.01
N TYR A 419 -6.34 17.93 18.22
CA TYR A 419 -5.97 17.87 16.82
C TYR A 419 -4.46 17.70 16.67
N LEU A 420 -4.04 16.74 15.85
CA LEU A 420 -2.66 16.64 15.38
C LEU A 420 -2.48 17.58 14.20
N TRP A 421 -1.51 18.49 14.28
CA TRP A 421 -1.11 19.32 13.15
C TRP A 421 0.00 18.64 12.33
N PRO A 422 0.20 19.03 11.05
CA PRO A 422 1.21 18.44 10.19
C PRO A 422 2.63 18.44 10.77
N GLU A 423 2.98 19.43 11.59
CA GLU A 423 4.28 19.56 12.24
C GLU A 423 4.54 18.49 13.32
N GLY A 424 3.51 17.73 13.69
CA GLY A 424 3.57 16.70 14.73
C GLY A 424 3.14 17.18 16.11
N ASP A 425 2.77 18.46 16.28
CA ASP A 425 2.32 19.00 17.56
C ASP A 425 0.80 18.86 17.75
N THR A 426 0.34 18.90 19.01
CA THR A 426 -1.09 18.82 19.34
C THR A 426 -1.70 20.18 19.64
N HIS A 427 -2.93 20.38 19.16
CA HIS A 427 -3.63 21.65 19.25
C HIS A 427 -5.10 21.46 19.66
N THR A 428 -5.64 22.45 20.36
CA THR A 428 -7.07 22.46 20.71
C THR A 428 -7.98 22.87 19.55
N THR A 429 -7.40 23.36 18.45
CA THR A 429 -8.11 23.76 17.23
C THR A 429 -7.57 23.03 16.03
N ASP A 430 -8.45 22.72 15.09
CA ASP A 430 -8.08 22.06 13.83
C ASP A 430 -7.11 22.91 13.01
N TYR A 431 -6.27 22.25 12.23
CA TYR A 431 -5.37 22.91 11.28
C TYR A 431 -6.21 23.60 10.19
N THR A 432 -5.86 24.81 9.77
CA THR A 432 -6.67 25.55 8.78
C THR A 432 -6.05 25.72 7.40
N GLY A 433 -4.81 25.29 7.19
CA GLY A 433 -4.02 25.61 6.00
C GLY A 433 -3.10 26.77 6.28
#